data_AF-A0A223EP84-F1
#
_entry.id   AF-A0A223EP84-F1
#
_cell.length_a   1.000
_cell.length_b   1.000
_cell.length_c   1.000
_cell.angle_alpha   90.00
_cell.angle_beta   90.00
_cell.angle_gamma   90.00
#
_symmetry.space_group_name_H-M   'P 1'
#
loop_
_entity.id
_entity.type
_entity.pdbx_description
1 polymer ?
#
loop_
_entity_poly.entity_id
_entity_poly.type
_entity_poly.pdbx_seq_one_letter_code
_entity_poly.pdbx_strand_id
1 'polypeptide(L)'
;MVFEDLLKEEIHQYSIDQRLELIGMKLEPPYQVGVMEMKLNPLNKSELIQMTETVFGTQHALVGFLNVNRVFILTTSLTENNIDQRLDTVIKQLKAKGFVIRIGLGSLVEKESYICHSFREAESALLLGEANQALTIYTDVETKALLERIDERTKQQFQERILGSLSEKLIETLQQFFLSNLNIGKCAKRMYIHRNSLIYRLKKIKEITGYNPQELHDAITLQLAIWVSQSKRRS
;
A
#
# COMPACT_ATOMS: atom_id res chain seq x y z
N MET A 1 -8.09 17.98 16.52
CA MET A 1 -6.74 17.54 16.97
C MET A 1 -5.68 18.07 15.99
N VAL A 2 -4.41 18.22 16.39
CA VAL A 2 -3.35 18.84 15.54
C VAL A 2 -3.26 18.21 14.15
N PHE A 3 -3.33 16.87 14.09
CA PHE A 3 -3.29 16.16 12.82
C PHE A 3 -4.51 16.41 11.93
N GLU A 4 -5.72 16.60 12.47
CA GLU A 4 -6.92 16.91 11.64
C GLU A 4 -6.76 18.23 10.88
N ASP A 5 -6.02 19.19 11.45
CA ASP A 5 -5.72 20.46 10.79
C ASP A 5 -4.58 20.31 9.77
N LEU A 6 -3.59 19.43 10.02
CA LEU A 6 -2.55 19.04 9.05
C LEU A 6 -3.08 18.27 7.83
N LEU A 7 -4.26 17.66 7.95
CA LEU A 7 -4.91 16.87 6.89
C LEU A 7 -5.84 17.70 5.98
N LYS A 8 -6.06 18.99 6.29
CA LYS A 8 -6.84 19.89 5.43
C LYS A 8 -6.00 20.37 4.25
N GLU A 9 -6.63 20.57 3.10
CA GLU A 9 -5.96 21.12 1.90
C GLU A 9 -5.52 22.58 2.10
N GLU A 10 -6.21 23.32 2.98
CA GLU A 10 -5.79 24.64 3.45
C GLU A 10 -5.21 24.51 4.87
N ILE A 11 -3.87 24.56 4.96
CA ILE A 11 -3.15 24.48 6.22
C ILE A 11 -3.19 25.85 6.90
N HIS A 12 -3.96 25.98 7.98
CA HIS A 12 -3.87 27.13 8.87
C HIS A 12 -2.66 26.98 9.81
N GLN A 13 -1.47 27.35 9.33
CA GLN A 13 -0.18 27.21 10.06
C GLN A 13 -0.27 27.68 11.52
N TYR A 14 -0.90 28.83 11.78
CA TYR A 14 -1.06 29.39 13.13
C TYR A 14 -1.75 28.44 14.14
N SER A 15 -2.78 27.70 13.73
CA SER A 15 -3.51 26.77 14.62
C SER A 15 -2.73 25.48 14.89
N ILE A 16 -1.82 25.11 13.99
CA ILE A 16 -1.00 23.91 14.10
C ILE A 16 0.19 24.22 14.99
N ASP A 17 0.87 25.35 14.75
CA ASP A 17 2.03 25.81 15.53
C ASP A 17 1.68 25.97 17.02
N GLN A 18 0.56 26.64 17.33
CA GLN A 18 0.10 26.78 18.72
C GLN A 18 -0.13 25.45 19.42
N ARG A 19 -0.61 24.43 18.69
CA ARG A 19 -0.88 23.12 19.30
C ARG A 19 0.35 22.23 19.35
N LEU A 20 1.30 22.40 18.43
CA LEU A 20 2.62 21.76 18.49
C LEU A 20 3.43 22.33 19.65
N GLU A 21 3.37 23.64 19.89
CA GLU A 21 3.95 24.31 21.06
C GLU A 21 3.38 23.75 22.38
N LEU A 22 2.07 23.52 22.46
CA LEU A 22 1.43 22.91 23.64
C LEU A 22 1.92 21.48 23.94
N ILE A 23 2.42 20.76 22.94
CA ILE A 23 2.94 19.38 23.07
C ILE A 23 4.48 19.37 23.14
N GLY A 24 5.13 20.54 22.99
CA GLY A 24 6.59 20.67 23.02
C GLY A 24 7.29 20.01 21.83
N MET A 25 6.59 19.85 20.70
CA MET A 25 7.13 19.24 19.49
C MET A 25 7.42 20.31 18.44
N LYS A 26 8.56 20.19 17.78
CA LYS A 26 8.89 20.99 16.60
C LYS A 26 8.95 20.08 15.38
N LEU A 27 8.20 20.42 14.35
CA LEU A 27 8.22 19.71 13.07
C LEU A 27 9.42 20.19 12.25
N GLU A 28 10.33 19.27 11.95
CA GLU A 28 11.49 19.49 11.10
C GLU A 28 11.58 18.40 10.01
N PRO A 29 11.87 18.76 8.76
CA PRO A 29 11.94 17.78 7.69
C PRO A 29 13.08 16.78 7.91
N PRO A 30 12.99 15.57 7.33
CA PRO A 30 11.89 15.13 6.48
C PRO A 30 10.67 14.63 7.27
N TYR A 31 9.51 14.66 6.63
CA TYR A 31 8.23 14.21 7.16
C TYR A 31 7.77 12.93 6.46
N GLN A 32 7.14 12.03 7.19
CA GLN A 32 6.50 10.85 6.59
C GLN A 32 5.29 10.44 7.41
N VAL A 33 4.23 9.98 6.74
CA VAL A 33 3.00 9.57 7.40
C VAL A 33 2.79 8.07 7.29
N GLY A 34 2.50 7.44 8.42
CA GLY A 34 1.98 6.09 8.52
C GLY A 34 0.52 6.10 8.99
N VAL A 35 -0.31 5.23 8.40
CA VAL A 35 -1.67 4.97 8.86
C VAL A 35 -1.75 3.50 9.28
N MET A 36 -1.97 3.29 10.58
CA MET A 36 -2.12 1.97 11.17
C MET A 36 -3.61 1.66 11.36
N GLU A 37 -4.05 0.50 10.89
CA GLU A 37 -5.38 -0.07 11.11
C GLU A 37 -5.28 -1.35 11.93
N MET A 38 -6.17 -1.47 12.91
CA MET A 38 -6.21 -2.59 13.85
C MET A 38 -7.54 -3.35 13.67
N LYS A 39 -7.48 -4.68 13.54
CA LYS A 39 -8.69 -5.52 13.53
C LYS A 39 -9.04 -5.94 14.95
N LEU A 40 -10.20 -5.48 15.43
CA LEU A 40 -10.93 -5.95 16.61
C LEU A 40 -10.06 -6.40 17.80
N ASN A 41 -9.61 -5.42 18.58
CA ASN A 41 -9.41 -5.51 20.02
C ASN A 41 -9.20 -4.07 20.53
N PRO A 42 -9.98 -3.57 21.51
CA PRO A 42 -9.75 -2.24 22.05
C PRO A 42 -8.55 -2.30 22.99
N LEU A 43 -7.34 -2.02 22.48
CA LEU A 43 -6.31 -1.47 23.35
C LEU A 43 -6.82 -0.13 23.89
N ASN A 44 -6.46 0.22 25.12
CA ASN A 44 -6.69 1.58 25.59
C ASN A 44 -5.97 2.53 24.64
N LYS A 45 -6.69 3.54 24.12
CA LYS A 45 -6.15 4.54 23.19
C LYS A 45 -4.85 5.14 23.72
N SER A 46 -4.78 5.41 25.02
CA SER A 46 -3.60 5.97 25.68
C SER A 46 -2.40 5.01 25.65
N GLU A 47 -2.61 3.70 25.82
CA GLU A 47 -1.53 2.71 25.81
C GLU A 47 -0.92 2.58 24.41
N LEU A 48 -1.75 2.63 23.36
CA LEU A 48 -1.29 2.60 21.96
C LEU A 48 -0.45 3.81 21.60
N ILE A 49 -0.93 5.01 21.94
CA ILE A 49 -0.20 6.25 21.71
C ILE A 49 1.13 6.19 22.44
N GLN A 50 1.11 5.91 23.75
CA GLN A 50 2.32 5.87 24.57
C GLN A 50 3.34 4.84 24.07
N MET A 51 2.90 3.64 23.69
CA MET A 51 3.78 2.60 23.14
C MET A 51 4.42 3.07 21.83
N THR A 52 3.63 3.65 20.93
CA THR A 52 4.13 4.16 19.64
C THR A 52 5.10 5.32 19.86
N GLU A 53 4.74 6.30 20.69
CA GLU A 53 5.60 7.43 21.07
C GLU A 53 6.88 6.97 21.76
N THR A 54 6.86 5.89 22.55
CA THR A 54 8.07 5.34 23.19
C THR A 54 9.04 4.78 22.16
N VAL A 55 8.53 4.12 21.11
CA VAL A 55 9.36 3.53 20.05
C VAL A 55 9.95 4.60 19.13
N PHE A 56 9.18 5.65 18.81
CA PHE A 56 9.65 6.75 17.96
C PHE A 56 10.34 7.88 18.75
N GLY A 57 10.13 8.00 20.04
CA GLY A 57 10.50 9.18 20.82
C GLY A 57 9.50 10.32 20.62
N THR A 58 9.13 10.97 21.72
CA THR A 58 8.10 12.03 21.77
C THR A 58 8.43 13.27 20.93
N GLN A 59 9.69 13.45 20.54
CA GLN A 59 10.12 14.56 19.68
C GLN A 59 10.12 14.22 18.17
N HIS A 60 9.99 12.95 17.80
CA HIS A 60 10.13 12.52 16.40
C HIS A 60 8.86 11.91 15.81
N ALA A 61 7.80 11.72 16.60
CA ALA A 61 6.52 11.26 16.08
C ALA A 61 5.33 11.88 16.78
N LEU A 62 4.38 12.36 15.98
CA LEU A 62 3.04 12.75 16.41
C LEU A 62 2.08 11.61 16.12
N VAL A 63 1.45 11.07 17.18
CA VAL A 63 0.54 9.93 17.08
C VAL A 63 -0.88 10.37 17.46
N GLY A 64 -1.89 9.96 16.69
CA GLY A 64 -3.28 10.34 16.96
C GLY A 64 -4.28 9.33 16.41
N PHE A 65 -5.50 9.30 16.95
CA PHE A 65 -6.56 8.43 16.44
C PHE A 65 -7.38 9.14 15.37
N LEU A 66 -7.43 8.58 14.16
CA LEU A 66 -8.36 9.02 13.11
C LEU A 66 -9.78 8.55 13.44
N ASN A 67 -9.91 7.32 13.95
CA ASN A 67 -11.17 6.73 14.41
C ASN A 67 -10.88 5.59 15.42
N VAL A 68 -11.88 4.76 15.74
CA VAL A 68 -11.75 3.69 16.75
C VAL A 68 -10.64 2.69 16.42
N ASN A 69 -10.43 2.39 15.13
CA ASN A 69 -9.53 1.33 14.68
C ASN A 69 -8.33 1.84 13.88
N ARG A 70 -8.25 3.16 13.64
CA ARG A 70 -7.19 3.77 12.84
C ARG A 70 -6.40 4.81 13.62
N VAL A 71 -5.09 4.68 13.53
CA VAL A 71 -4.09 5.55 14.14
C VAL A 71 -3.26 6.20 13.03
N PHE A 72 -3.11 7.50 13.12
CA PHE A 72 -2.20 8.32 12.35
C PHE A 72 -0.86 8.44 13.08
N ILE A 73 0.24 8.31 12.34
CA ILE A 73 1.60 8.47 12.82
C ILE A 73 2.31 9.40 11.85
N LEU A 74 2.64 10.62 12.27
CA LEU A 74 3.51 11.52 11.53
C LEU A 74 4.90 11.45 12.14
N THR A 75 5.90 11.07 11.36
CA THR A 75 7.31 11.13 11.77
C THR A 75 7.98 12.37 11.21
N THR A 76 8.95 12.90 11.97
CA THR A 76 9.70 14.12 11.65
C THR A 76 11.17 13.92 12.00
N SER A 77 12.09 14.46 11.19
CA SER A 77 13.55 14.36 11.39
C SER A 77 14.08 12.92 11.49
N LEU A 78 13.47 11.98 10.75
CA LEU A 78 13.91 10.59 10.71
C LEU A 78 14.19 10.16 9.27
N THR A 79 15.24 9.34 9.09
CA THR A 79 15.51 8.70 7.80
C THR A 79 14.61 7.48 7.58
N GLU A 80 14.41 7.06 6.32
CA GLU A 80 13.60 5.88 5.98
C GLU A 80 14.04 4.64 6.76
N ASN A 81 15.35 4.36 6.83
CA ASN A 81 15.89 3.22 7.57
C ASN A 81 15.50 3.25 9.06
N ASN A 82 15.48 4.43 9.70
CA ASN A 82 15.07 4.53 11.09
C ASN A 82 13.56 4.32 11.26
N ILE A 83 12.76 4.81 10.31
CA ILE A 83 11.30 4.66 10.34
C ILE A 83 10.93 3.19 10.17
N ASP A 84 11.54 2.48 9.21
CA ASP A 84 11.29 1.05 8.97
C ASP A 84 11.61 0.20 10.19
N GLN A 85 12.77 0.42 10.83
CA GLN A 85 13.17 -0.30 12.05
C GLN A 85 12.20 -0.05 13.22
N ARG A 86 11.73 1.19 13.37
CA ARG A 86 10.79 1.57 14.43
C ARG A 86 9.41 1.01 14.18
N LEU A 87 8.92 1.06 12.94
CA LEU A 87 7.67 0.42 12.54
C LEU A 87 7.70 -1.09 12.76
N ASP A 88 8.79 -1.77 12.38
CA ASP A 88 8.94 -3.21 12.64
C ASP A 88 8.91 -3.52 14.14
N THR A 89 9.51 -2.66 14.97
CA THR A 89 9.44 -2.78 16.44
C THR A 89 8.01 -2.61 16.97
N VAL A 90 7.29 -1.57 16.52
CA VAL A 90 5.86 -1.36 16.86
C VAL A 90 5.03 -2.58 16.44
N ILE A 91 5.26 -3.10 15.23
CA ILE A 91 4.54 -4.26 14.70
C ILE A 91 4.78 -5.49 15.56
N LYS A 92 6.03 -5.78 15.93
CA LYS A 92 6.39 -6.92 16.78
C LYS A 92 5.75 -6.81 18.16
N GLN A 93 5.79 -5.64 18.79
CA GLN A 93 5.19 -5.43 20.12
C GLN A 93 3.67 -5.62 20.09
N LEU A 94 2.98 -5.10 19.09
CA LEU A 94 1.54 -5.24 18.94
C LEU A 94 1.13 -6.68 18.63
N LYS A 95 1.87 -7.37 17.74
CA LYS A 95 1.63 -8.79 17.48
C LYS A 95 1.84 -9.65 18.73
N ALA A 96 2.86 -9.36 19.55
CA ALA A 96 3.09 -10.07 20.81
C ALA A 96 1.96 -9.88 21.82
N LYS A 97 1.27 -8.73 21.80
CA LYS A 97 0.06 -8.46 22.58
C LYS A 97 -1.22 -9.02 21.94
N GLY A 98 -1.13 -9.77 20.83
CA GLY A 98 -2.26 -10.44 20.18
C GLY A 98 -3.02 -9.58 19.16
N PHE A 99 -2.47 -8.44 18.73
CA PHE A 99 -3.13 -7.55 17.77
C PHE A 99 -2.84 -7.96 16.33
N VAL A 100 -3.89 -7.94 15.51
CA VAL A 100 -3.77 -8.01 14.06
C VAL A 100 -3.82 -6.59 13.52
N ILE A 101 -2.68 -6.13 13.00
CA ILE A 101 -2.51 -4.77 12.50
C ILE A 101 -2.03 -4.76 11.06
N ARG A 102 -2.35 -3.67 10.36
CA ARG A 102 -1.85 -3.33 9.03
C ARG A 102 -1.45 -1.87 9.04
N ILE A 103 -0.32 -1.53 8.43
CA ILE A 103 0.22 -0.19 8.35
C ILE A 103 0.45 0.13 6.89
N GLY A 104 -0.12 1.23 6.41
CA GLY A 104 0.28 1.86 5.16
C GLY A 104 1.26 2.99 5.44
N LEU A 105 2.36 3.07 4.69
CA LEU A 105 3.37 4.12 4.82
C LEU A 105 3.42 4.94 3.53
N GLY A 106 3.27 6.26 3.65
CA GLY A 106 3.37 7.19 2.53
C GLY A 106 4.82 7.52 2.17
N SER A 107 5.01 8.39 1.17
CA SER A 107 6.34 8.85 0.77
C SER A 107 6.93 9.82 1.79
N LEU A 108 8.26 9.86 1.84
CA LEU A 108 9.01 10.85 2.60
C LEU A 108 8.98 12.22 1.88
N VAL A 109 8.68 13.29 2.61
CA VAL A 109 8.46 14.63 2.05
C VAL A 109 9.21 15.71 2.81
N GLU A 110 9.73 16.71 2.10
CA GLU A 110 10.55 17.80 2.68
C GLU A 110 9.75 19.03 3.10
N LYS A 111 8.48 19.12 2.70
CA LYS A 111 7.62 20.29 2.98
C LYS A 111 6.38 19.86 3.75
N GLU A 112 6.00 20.65 4.75
CA GLU A 112 4.79 20.43 5.55
C GLU A 112 3.52 20.41 4.71
N SER A 113 3.46 21.20 3.63
CA SER A 113 2.36 21.21 2.66
C SER A 113 2.12 19.85 1.98
N TYR A 114 3.10 18.95 2.01
CA TYR A 114 3.00 17.61 1.43
C TYR A 114 2.72 16.52 2.48
N ILE A 115 2.55 16.86 3.76
CA ILE A 115 2.14 15.89 4.80
C ILE A 115 0.78 15.26 4.43
N CYS A 116 -0.19 16.06 3.96
CA CYS A 116 -1.47 15.54 3.50
C CYS A 116 -1.32 14.61 2.28
N HIS A 117 -0.36 14.86 1.40
CA HIS A 117 -0.04 13.95 0.30
C HIS A 117 0.49 12.61 0.81
N SER A 118 1.50 12.63 1.68
CA SER A 118 2.04 11.43 2.34
C SER A 118 0.94 10.65 3.09
N PHE A 119 0.00 11.35 3.72
CA PHE A 119 -1.16 10.72 4.35
C PHE A 119 -2.08 10.00 3.35
N ARG A 120 -2.45 10.63 2.23
CA ARG A 120 -3.29 10.00 1.19
C ARG A 120 -2.60 8.78 0.58
N GLU A 121 -1.28 8.85 0.41
CA GLU A 121 -0.45 7.72 -0.01
C GLU A 121 -0.47 6.59 1.01
N ALA A 122 -0.32 6.89 2.30
CA ALA A 122 -0.41 5.90 3.38
C ALA A 122 -1.78 5.22 3.43
N GLU A 123 -2.88 5.96 3.26
CA GLU A 123 -4.22 5.37 3.14
C GLU A 123 -4.36 4.46 1.92
N SER A 124 -3.83 4.89 0.78
CA SER A 124 -3.80 4.08 -0.45
C SER A 124 -2.98 2.80 -0.25
N ALA A 125 -1.82 2.90 0.40
CA ALA A 125 -0.97 1.77 0.73
C ALA A 125 -1.67 0.76 1.65
N LEU A 126 -2.38 1.25 2.65
CA LEU A 126 -3.17 0.42 3.56
C LEU A 126 -4.33 -0.30 2.83
N LEU A 127 -4.99 0.37 1.89
CA LEU A 127 -6.06 -0.22 1.08
C LEU A 127 -5.51 -1.31 0.14
N LEU A 128 -4.38 -1.05 -0.51
CA LEU A 128 -3.80 -1.91 -1.55
C LEU A 128 -2.89 -3.01 -1.03
N GLY A 129 -2.43 -2.90 0.22
CA GLY A 129 -1.61 -3.90 0.89
C GLY A 129 -2.26 -5.28 0.96
N GLU A 130 -1.45 -6.33 1.04
CA GLU A 130 -1.97 -7.69 1.20
C GLU A 130 -2.55 -7.92 2.61
N ALA A 131 -3.52 -8.82 2.75
CA ALA A 131 -4.20 -9.07 4.03
C ALA A 131 -3.24 -9.62 5.12
N ASN A 132 -2.19 -10.34 4.72
CA ASN A 132 -1.21 -10.96 5.62
C ASN A 132 0.05 -10.10 5.81
N GLN A 133 0.16 -8.98 5.10
CA GLN A 133 1.30 -8.08 5.18
C GLN A 133 0.99 -6.97 6.19
N ALA A 134 1.82 -6.86 7.23
CA ALA A 134 1.62 -5.90 8.31
C ALA A 134 2.06 -4.47 7.94
N LEU A 135 3.01 -4.31 7.01
CA LEU A 135 3.50 -3.02 6.54
C LEU A 135 3.50 -3.00 5.01
N THR A 136 2.85 -2.00 4.42
CA THR A 136 2.86 -1.75 2.98
C THR A 136 3.35 -0.33 2.73
N ILE A 137 4.41 -0.19 1.95
CA ILE A 137 4.96 1.10 1.54
C ILE A 137 4.26 1.53 0.25
N TYR A 138 3.90 2.81 0.14
CA TYR A 138 3.19 3.32 -1.03
C TYR A 138 3.96 3.07 -2.34
N THR A 139 5.27 3.23 -2.35
CA THR A 139 6.13 3.00 -3.53
C THR A 139 6.03 1.56 -4.07
N ASP A 140 5.75 0.57 -3.21
CA ASP A 140 5.56 -0.82 -3.62
C ASP A 140 4.22 -1.07 -4.35
N VAL A 141 3.24 -0.20 -4.12
CA VAL A 141 1.86 -0.34 -4.64
C VAL A 141 1.42 0.86 -5.48
N GLU A 142 2.30 1.82 -5.73
CA GLU A 142 2.02 3.09 -6.43
C GLU A 142 1.36 2.85 -7.78
N THR A 143 1.88 1.90 -8.56
CA THR A 143 1.30 1.54 -9.87
C THR A 143 -0.15 1.07 -9.76
N LYS A 144 -0.51 0.32 -8.71
CA LYS A 144 -1.90 -0.08 -8.44
C LYS A 144 -2.73 1.11 -7.95
N ALA A 145 -2.16 1.99 -7.14
CA ALA A 145 -2.83 3.21 -6.66
C ALA A 145 -3.17 4.17 -7.81
N LEU A 146 -2.29 4.29 -8.81
CA LEU A 146 -2.56 5.05 -10.02
C LEU A 146 -3.73 4.47 -10.81
N LEU A 147 -3.83 3.14 -10.89
CA LEU A 147 -4.98 2.49 -11.54
C LEU A 147 -6.28 2.78 -10.80
N GLU A 148 -6.27 2.93 -9.47
CA GLU A 148 -7.49 3.25 -8.71
C GLU A 148 -8.10 4.61 -9.08
N ARG A 149 -7.28 5.55 -9.59
CA ARG A 149 -7.75 6.86 -10.03
C ARG A 149 -8.50 6.84 -11.37
N ILE A 150 -8.40 5.74 -12.12
CA ILE A 150 -9.14 5.56 -13.37
C ILE A 150 -10.60 5.20 -13.02
N ASP A 151 -11.55 5.77 -13.75
CA ASP A 151 -12.97 5.49 -13.51
C ASP A 151 -13.34 4.02 -13.78
N GLU A 152 -14.32 3.52 -13.03
CA GLU A 152 -14.74 2.12 -13.07
C GLU A 152 -15.23 1.65 -14.44
N ARG A 153 -15.82 2.56 -15.24
CA ARG A 153 -16.30 2.23 -16.58
C ARG A 153 -15.11 1.98 -17.52
N THR A 154 -14.10 2.85 -17.50
CA THR A 154 -12.87 2.67 -18.28
C THR A 154 -12.12 1.40 -17.86
N LYS A 155 -11.99 1.16 -16.55
CA LYS A 155 -11.43 -0.08 -15.99
C LYS A 155 -12.16 -1.32 -16.54
N GLN A 156 -13.49 -1.33 -16.49
CA GLN A 156 -14.30 -2.47 -16.95
C GLN A 156 -14.18 -2.69 -18.46
N GLN A 157 -14.24 -1.64 -19.28
CA GLN A 157 -14.08 -1.75 -20.72
C GLN A 157 -12.68 -2.29 -21.10
N PHE A 158 -11.64 -1.82 -20.40
CA PHE A 158 -10.28 -2.30 -20.59
C PHE A 158 -10.15 -3.78 -20.21
N GLN A 159 -10.64 -4.17 -19.03
CA GLN A 159 -10.60 -5.55 -18.56
C GLN A 159 -11.35 -6.49 -19.52
N GLU A 160 -12.58 -6.15 -19.91
CA GLU A 160 -13.41 -7.00 -20.77
C GLU A 160 -12.76 -7.22 -22.14
N ARG A 161 -12.22 -6.15 -22.73
CA ARG A 161 -11.54 -6.22 -24.04
C ARG A 161 -10.31 -7.13 -24.02
N ILE A 162 -9.58 -7.18 -22.91
CA ILE A 162 -8.31 -7.92 -22.81
C ILE A 162 -8.50 -9.34 -22.25
N LEU A 163 -9.31 -9.48 -21.20
CA LEU A 163 -9.45 -10.72 -20.43
C LEU A 163 -10.81 -11.40 -20.61
N GLY A 164 -11.83 -10.73 -21.12
CA GLY A 164 -13.22 -11.25 -21.16
C GLY A 164 -13.36 -12.57 -21.93
N SER A 165 -12.49 -12.80 -22.93
CA SER A 165 -12.46 -14.06 -23.70
C SER A 165 -11.54 -15.15 -23.12
N LEU A 166 -10.81 -14.87 -22.04
CA LEU A 166 -9.91 -15.84 -21.41
C LEU A 166 -10.64 -16.65 -20.33
N SER A 167 -10.47 -17.98 -20.38
CA SER A 167 -10.88 -18.84 -19.26
C SER A 167 -10.06 -18.52 -17.99
N GLU A 168 -10.62 -18.76 -16.81
CA GLU A 168 -9.95 -18.56 -15.52
C GLU A 168 -8.56 -19.24 -15.45
N LYS A 169 -8.43 -20.46 -16.00
CA LYS A 169 -7.17 -21.20 -16.07
C LYS A 169 -6.07 -20.48 -16.86
N LEU A 170 -6.44 -19.74 -17.92
CA LEU A 170 -5.48 -18.95 -18.70
C LEU A 170 -5.12 -17.64 -17.99
N ILE A 171 -6.08 -17.01 -17.31
CA ILE A 171 -5.83 -15.85 -16.46
C ILE A 171 -4.88 -16.22 -15.32
N GLU A 172 -5.11 -17.35 -14.64
CA GLU A 172 -4.21 -17.90 -13.62
C GLU A 172 -2.81 -18.18 -14.20
N THR A 173 -2.75 -18.73 -15.41
CA THR A 173 -1.47 -18.96 -16.10
C THR A 173 -0.70 -17.66 -16.33
N LEU A 174 -1.38 -16.57 -16.74
CA LEU A 174 -0.75 -15.25 -16.87
C LEU A 174 -0.25 -14.71 -15.52
N GLN A 175 -1.08 -14.78 -14.48
CA GLN A 175 -0.71 -14.36 -13.14
C GLN A 175 0.57 -15.07 -12.66
N GLN A 176 0.62 -16.40 -12.79
CA GLN A 176 1.81 -17.18 -12.40
C GLN A 176 3.02 -16.91 -13.28
N PHE A 177 2.80 -16.63 -14.56
CA PHE A 177 3.88 -16.29 -15.51
C PHE A 177 4.52 -14.94 -15.16
N PHE A 178 3.72 -13.91 -14.86
CA PHE A 178 4.22 -12.61 -14.44
C PHE A 178 4.86 -12.64 -13.05
N LEU A 179 4.28 -13.37 -12.09
CA LEU A 179 4.91 -13.62 -10.77
C LEU A 179 6.23 -14.39 -10.88
N SER A 180 6.50 -15.02 -12.02
CA SER A 180 7.75 -15.72 -12.32
C SER A 180 8.69 -14.89 -13.18
N ASN A 181 8.46 -13.58 -13.31
CA ASN A 181 9.23 -12.64 -14.12
C ASN A 181 9.39 -13.11 -15.57
N LEU A 182 8.28 -13.56 -16.18
CA LEU A 182 8.24 -14.06 -17.56
C LEU A 182 9.11 -15.31 -17.80
N ASN A 183 9.64 -15.93 -16.73
CA ASN A 183 10.49 -17.11 -16.85
C ASN A 183 9.64 -18.38 -16.97
N ILE A 184 9.65 -18.98 -18.17
CA ILE A 184 8.90 -20.19 -18.49
C ILE A 184 9.26 -21.35 -17.57
N GLY A 185 10.56 -21.56 -17.28
CA GLY A 185 11.02 -22.67 -16.44
C GLY A 185 10.55 -22.54 -14.99
N LYS A 186 10.69 -21.34 -14.42
CA LYS A 186 10.25 -21.01 -13.06
C LYS A 186 8.72 -21.13 -12.95
N CYS A 187 7.98 -20.59 -13.91
CA CYS A 187 6.52 -20.65 -13.93
C CYS A 187 6.02 -22.10 -14.05
N ALA A 188 6.57 -22.89 -14.98
CA ALA A 188 6.17 -24.29 -15.17
C ALA A 188 6.36 -25.11 -13.90
N LYS A 189 7.50 -24.94 -13.20
CA LYS A 189 7.76 -25.55 -11.90
C LYS A 189 6.75 -25.10 -10.84
N ARG A 190 6.49 -23.79 -10.74
CA ARG A 190 5.54 -23.21 -9.76
C ARG A 190 4.11 -23.70 -9.96
N MET A 191 3.71 -23.90 -11.22
CA MET A 191 2.40 -24.40 -11.60
C MET A 191 2.31 -25.93 -11.63
N TYR A 192 3.40 -26.65 -11.34
CA TYR A 192 3.48 -28.12 -11.43
C TYR A 192 3.06 -28.67 -12.80
N ILE A 193 3.43 -27.99 -13.88
CA ILE A 193 3.15 -28.42 -15.26
C ILE A 193 4.44 -28.54 -16.07
N HIS A 194 4.36 -29.27 -17.19
CA HIS A 194 5.46 -29.33 -18.13
C HIS A 194 5.67 -28.00 -18.86
N ARG A 195 6.94 -27.66 -19.18
CA ARG A 195 7.32 -26.44 -19.92
C ARG A 195 6.53 -26.28 -21.23
N ASN A 196 6.37 -27.35 -21.99
CA ASN A 196 5.65 -27.30 -23.26
C ASN A 196 4.16 -27.00 -23.07
N SER A 197 3.54 -27.50 -21.99
CA SER A 197 2.16 -27.20 -21.64
C SER A 197 1.99 -25.72 -21.30
N LEU A 198 2.95 -25.11 -20.61
CA LEU A 198 2.95 -23.67 -20.35
C LEU A 198 3.07 -22.88 -21.66
N ILE A 199 4.04 -23.22 -22.53
CA ILE A 199 4.22 -22.56 -23.83
C ILE A 199 2.94 -22.62 -24.66
N TYR A 200 2.27 -23.77 -24.69
CA TYR A 200 1.00 -23.92 -25.38
C TYR A 200 -0.08 -22.98 -24.83
N ARG A 201 -0.20 -22.86 -23.51
CA ARG A 201 -1.15 -21.92 -22.89
C ARG A 201 -0.83 -20.47 -23.24
N LEU A 202 0.45 -20.07 -23.21
CA LEU A 202 0.87 -18.71 -23.59
C LEU A 202 0.59 -18.40 -25.06
N LYS A 203 0.79 -19.38 -25.97
CA LYS A 203 0.38 -19.25 -27.38
C LYS A 203 -1.12 -19.09 -27.51
N LYS A 204 -1.91 -19.91 -26.81
CA LYS A 204 -3.37 -19.82 -26.81
C LYS A 204 -3.87 -18.47 -26.28
N ILE A 205 -3.21 -17.90 -25.28
CA ILE A 205 -3.52 -16.54 -24.81
C ILE A 205 -3.30 -15.53 -25.92
N LYS A 206 -2.15 -15.57 -26.61
CA LYS A 206 -1.86 -14.68 -27.75
C LYS A 206 -2.90 -14.82 -28.87
N GLU A 207 -3.29 -16.06 -29.18
CA GLU A 207 -4.31 -16.33 -30.21
C GLU A 207 -5.68 -15.73 -29.86
N ILE A 208 -6.07 -15.79 -28.58
CA ILE A 208 -7.37 -15.28 -28.12
C ILE A 208 -7.37 -13.76 -27.97
N THR A 209 -6.32 -13.18 -27.39
CA THR A 209 -6.30 -11.76 -27.00
C THR A 209 -5.61 -10.87 -28.02
N GLY A 210 -4.78 -11.43 -28.90
CA GLY A 210 -3.87 -10.70 -29.78
C GLY A 210 -2.56 -10.26 -29.11
N TYR A 211 -2.45 -10.38 -27.77
CA TYR A 211 -1.28 -9.92 -27.00
C TYR A 211 -0.35 -11.07 -26.68
N ASN A 212 0.93 -10.95 -27.04
CA ASN A 212 1.95 -11.95 -26.70
C ASN A 212 2.47 -11.75 -25.27
N PRO A 213 2.21 -12.66 -24.32
CA PRO A 213 2.64 -12.47 -22.94
C PRO A 213 4.16 -12.40 -22.75
N GLN A 214 4.94 -12.78 -23.76
CA GLN A 214 6.41 -12.76 -23.74
C GLN A 214 7.02 -11.46 -24.27
N GLU A 215 6.23 -10.62 -24.94
CA GLU A 215 6.69 -9.29 -25.38
C GLU A 215 6.38 -8.26 -24.30
N LEU A 216 7.34 -7.40 -23.98
CA LEU A 216 7.21 -6.46 -22.85
C LEU A 216 5.95 -5.59 -22.93
N HIS A 217 5.70 -4.97 -24.07
CA HIS A 217 4.56 -4.07 -24.27
C HIS A 217 3.21 -4.78 -24.05
N ASP A 218 3.09 -6.00 -24.58
CA ASP A 218 1.88 -6.82 -24.46
C ASP A 218 1.73 -7.40 -23.06
N ALA A 219 2.84 -7.82 -22.44
CA ALA A 219 2.89 -8.28 -21.06
C ALA A 219 2.40 -7.19 -20.08
N ILE A 220 2.83 -5.94 -20.27
CA ILE A 220 2.35 -4.81 -19.46
C ILE A 220 0.84 -4.66 -19.64
N THR A 221 0.34 -4.66 -20.88
CA THR A 221 -1.11 -4.53 -21.16
C THR A 221 -1.92 -5.63 -20.45
N LEU A 222 -1.48 -6.88 -20.56
CA LEU A 222 -2.10 -8.03 -19.90
C LEU A 222 -2.01 -7.93 -18.37
N GLN A 223 -0.87 -7.48 -17.83
CA GLN A 223 -0.66 -7.31 -16.40
C GLN A 223 -1.54 -6.22 -15.80
N LEU A 224 -1.68 -5.08 -16.48
CA LEU A 224 -2.60 -4.01 -16.09
C LEU A 224 -4.04 -4.53 -16.06
N ALA A 225 -4.45 -5.29 -17.07
CA ALA A 225 -5.81 -5.84 -17.12
C ALA A 225 -6.09 -6.80 -15.95
N ILE A 226 -5.08 -7.60 -15.56
CA ILE A 226 -5.14 -8.47 -14.38
C ILE A 226 -5.29 -7.63 -13.10
N TRP A 227 -4.48 -6.59 -12.92
CA TRP A 227 -4.57 -5.74 -11.72
C TRP A 227 -5.93 -5.05 -11.62
N VAL A 228 -6.44 -4.51 -12.73
CA VAL A 228 -7.79 -3.92 -12.79
C VAL A 228 -8.88 -4.94 -12.45
N SER A 229 -8.74 -6.21 -12.84
CA SER A 229 -9.72 -7.25 -12.46
C SER A 229 -9.72 -7.59 -10.96
N GLN A 230 -8.61 -7.36 -10.27
CA GLN A 230 -8.42 -7.74 -8.87
C GLN A 230 -8.86 -6.62 -7.90
N SER A 231 -8.84 -5.35 -8.33
CA SER A 231 -9.31 -4.24 -7.49
C SER A 231 -10.78 -4.39 -7.11
N LYS A 232 -11.62 -4.85 -8.04
CA LYS A 232 -13.05 -5.13 -7.80
C LYS A 232 -13.36 -6.18 -6.74
N ARG A 233 -12.39 -7.03 -6.37
CA ARG A 233 -12.60 -8.10 -5.36
C ARG A 233 -12.30 -7.63 -3.93
N ARG A 234 -11.79 -6.41 -3.75
CA ARG A 234 -11.32 -5.89 -2.46
C ARG A 234 -12.21 -4.80 -1.88
N SER A 235 -13.10 -4.22 -2.68
CA SER A 235 -14.18 -3.31 -2.29
C SER A 235 -15.46 -4.07 -1.93
#